data_AF-A0A3P9H588-F1
#
_entry.id   AF-A0A3P9H588-F1
#
_cell.length_a   1.000
_cell.length_b   1.000
_cell.length_c   1.000
_cell.angle_alpha   90.00
_cell.angle_beta   90.00
_cell.angle_gamma   90.00
#
_symmetry.space_group_name_H-M   'P 1'
#
loop_
_entity.id
_entity.type
_entity.pdbx_description
1 polymer ?
#
loop_
_entity_poly.entity_id
_entity_poly.type
_entity_poly.pdbx_seq_one_letter_code
_entity_poly.pdbx_strand_id
1 'polypeptide(L)'
;MDSYIAAALPKDSFANAVTKNVMAVLVWLAISLINVSMVQTFLQHRVFYENPRYIMFICMVVNDALQLSLVTTLYVVSYIFRKIPVLVCCPLIMAAVFTTRSTPLILAGMAVERFVSICFPLHYSQTCTVRRTLLLITIILILTAAPPATDLLIGTLTEPPTFFQSAIFCDHSLLFRHASVYYKNCVFDGLYLSSVALTLLYTYCRIMLAARAASAGLASVNRARNTVLLHGVQLMLCMLAFVVPSLQAALISLFPLLILEIRYVFFLLVYIIPRFLSPVIYGCRDQLFRKYWIQNSMAPDDVLQEGGAASPSRWLKV
;
A
#
# COMPACT_ATOMS: atom_id res chain seq x y z
N MET A 1 -14.08 40.81 -13.95
CA MET A 1 -14.63 39.61 -13.29
C MET A 1 -13.51 38.70 -12.76
N ASP A 2 -12.27 38.90 -13.19
CA ASP A 2 -11.09 38.09 -12.81
C ASP A 2 -10.40 38.51 -11.50
N SER A 3 -10.79 39.64 -10.90
CA SER A 3 -10.23 40.14 -9.63
C SER A 3 -10.93 39.60 -8.38
N TYR A 4 -12.12 39.00 -8.50
CA TYR A 4 -12.89 38.47 -7.37
C TYR A 4 -12.67 36.97 -7.11
N ILE A 5 -12.18 36.20 -8.10
CA ILE A 5 -11.89 34.77 -7.94
C ILE A 5 -10.53 34.55 -7.25
N ALA A 6 -9.61 35.51 -7.33
CA ALA A 6 -8.30 35.44 -6.66
C ALA A 6 -8.38 35.59 -5.12
N ALA A 7 -9.52 36.03 -4.57
CA ALA A 7 -9.66 36.41 -3.16
C ALA A 7 -10.26 35.31 -2.25
N ALA A 8 -10.68 34.16 -2.77
CA ALA A 8 -11.35 33.14 -1.96
C ALA A 8 -10.82 31.72 -2.23
N LEU A 9 -9.51 31.53 -2.23
CA LEU A 9 -8.99 30.18 -1.99
C LEU A 9 -9.34 29.82 -0.54
N PRO A 10 -10.15 28.78 -0.27
CA PRO A 10 -10.48 28.38 1.09
C PRO A 10 -9.18 28.09 1.82
N LYS A 11 -8.87 28.89 2.84
CA LYS A 11 -7.70 28.69 3.69
C LYS A 11 -8.21 28.14 5.00
N ASP A 12 -7.78 26.93 5.33
CA ASP A 12 -8.06 26.37 6.65
C ASP A 12 -7.62 27.39 7.72
N SER A 13 -8.47 27.60 8.74
CA SER A 13 -8.06 28.32 9.93
C SER A 13 -6.78 27.69 10.49
N PHE A 14 -5.88 28.50 11.03
CA PHE A 14 -4.62 28.03 11.61
C PHE A 14 -4.85 26.87 12.59
N ALA A 15 -5.90 26.95 13.43
CA ALA A 15 -6.27 25.90 14.36
C ALA A 15 -6.68 24.58 13.67
N ASN A 16 -7.52 24.65 12.62
CA ASN A 16 -7.93 23.46 11.87
C ASN A 16 -6.73 22.82 11.17
N ALA A 17 -5.85 23.62 10.60
CA ALA A 17 -4.68 23.13 9.91
C ALA A 17 -3.68 22.47 10.86
N VAL A 18 -3.39 23.08 12.02
CA VAL A 18 -2.55 22.46 13.06
C VAL A 18 -3.17 21.15 13.53
N THR A 19 -4.48 21.12 13.77
CA THR A 19 -5.19 19.92 14.21
C THR A 19 -5.08 18.79 13.17
N LYS A 20 -5.34 19.07 11.89
CA LYS A 20 -5.22 18.08 10.79
C LYS A 20 -3.79 17.53 10.68
N ASN A 21 -2.77 18.40 10.78
CA ASN A 21 -1.36 17.98 10.72
C ASN A 21 -0.96 17.12 11.93
N VAL A 22 -1.31 17.54 13.15
CA VAL A 22 -1.01 16.77 14.38
C VAL A 22 -1.68 15.40 14.31
N MET A 23 -2.95 15.33 13.92
CA MET A 23 -3.66 14.06 13.76
C MET A 23 -3.01 13.17 12.70
N ALA A 24 -2.62 13.72 11.55
CA ALA A 24 -1.95 12.97 10.49
C ALA A 24 -0.61 12.38 10.97
N VAL A 25 0.21 13.17 11.69
CA VAL A 25 1.50 12.72 12.23
C VAL A 25 1.32 11.66 13.32
N LEU A 26 0.34 11.82 14.22
CA LEU A 26 0.04 10.83 15.25
C LEU A 26 -0.40 9.49 14.65
N VAL A 27 -1.28 9.53 13.65
CA VAL A 27 -1.74 8.34 12.94
C VAL A 27 -0.59 7.69 12.18
N TRP A 28 0.24 8.48 11.50
CA TRP A 28 1.45 7.98 10.84
C TRP A 28 2.40 7.29 11.83
N LEU A 29 2.65 7.90 12.99
CA LEU A 29 3.53 7.34 14.00
C LEU A 29 2.98 6.01 14.55
N ALA A 30 1.68 5.96 14.89
CA ALA A 30 1.03 4.75 15.37
C ALA A 30 1.11 3.59 14.35
N ILE A 31 0.78 3.86 13.08
CA ILE A 31 0.84 2.84 12.02
C ILE A 31 2.29 2.43 11.74
N SER A 32 3.23 3.38 11.75
CA SER A 32 4.65 3.09 11.52
C SER A 32 5.23 2.20 12.61
N LEU A 33 4.88 2.42 13.88
CA LEU A 33 5.28 1.53 14.99
C LEU A 33 4.77 0.10 14.79
N ILE A 34 3.50 -0.05 14.40
CA ILE A 34 2.92 -1.37 14.08
C ILE A 34 3.71 -2.02 12.94
N ASN A 35 3.94 -1.32 11.84
CA ASN A 35 4.68 -1.84 10.69
C ASN A 35 6.11 -2.25 11.05
N VAL A 36 6.83 -1.42 11.82
CA VAL A 36 8.20 -1.72 12.28
C VAL A 36 8.20 -2.97 13.16
N SER A 37 7.26 -3.10 14.10
CA SER A 37 7.17 -4.30 14.95
C SER A 37 6.95 -5.58 14.13
N MET A 38 6.12 -5.53 13.08
CA MET A 38 5.89 -6.68 12.20
C MET A 38 7.12 -7.01 11.36
N VAL A 39 7.84 -6.01 10.85
CA VAL A 39 9.11 -6.20 10.16
C VAL A 39 10.12 -6.86 11.09
N GLN A 40 10.25 -6.38 12.33
CA GLN A 40 11.17 -6.95 13.31
C GLN A 40 10.84 -8.43 13.61
N THR A 41 9.56 -8.76 13.82
CA THR A 41 9.15 -10.17 14.01
C THR A 41 9.48 -11.03 12.79
N PHE A 42 9.27 -10.52 11.57
CA PHE A 42 9.66 -11.24 10.37
C PHE A 42 11.18 -11.50 10.34
N LEU A 43 11.98 -10.49 10.69
CA LEU A 43 13.44 -10.58 10.63
C LEU A 43 14.04 -11.55 11.67
N GLN A 44 13.40 -11.69 12.83
CA GLN A 44 13.91 -12.51 13.92
C GLN A 44 13.67 -14.02 13.73
N HIS A 45 12.71 -14.43 12.90
CA HIS A 45 12.28 -15.82 12.82
C HIS A 45 12.48 -16.41 11.42
N ARG A 46 13.41 -17.38 11.30
CA ARG A 46 13.78 -18.02 10.01
C ARG A 46 12.60 -18.65 9.27
N VAL A 47 11.60 -19.14 10.00
CA VAL A 47 10.37 -19.76 9.44
C VAL A 47 9.68 -18.83 8.44
N PHE A 48 9.76 -17.51 8.61
CA PHE A 48 9.09 -16.57 7.71
C PHE A 48 9.84 -16.34 6.39
N TYR A 49 11.17 -16.48 6.38
CA TYR A 49 11.99 -16.29 5.17
C TYR A 49 11.87 -17.44 4.16
N GLU A 50 11.47 -18.62 4.61
CA GLU A 50 11.31 -19.79 3.76
C GLU A 50 9.93 -19.85 3.09
N ASN A 51 9.03 -18.97 3.49
CA ASN A 51 7.63 -19.00 3.10
C ASN A 51 7.28 -17.81 2.16
N PRO A 52 7.02 -18.06 0.86
CA PRO A 52 6.64 -17.05 -0.14
C PRO A 52 5.60 -16.03 0.32
N ARG A 53 4.58 -16.52 1.04
CA ARG A 53 3.47 -15.70 1.55
C ARG A 53 3.95 -14.61 2.50
N TYR A 54 4.86 -14.93 3.42
CA TYR A 54 5.38 -13.95 4.38
C TYR A 54 6.36 -12.97 3.72
N ILE A 55 7.10 -13.39 2.69
CA ILE A 55 7.96 -12.49 1.89
C ILE A 55 7.12 -11.42 1.18
N MET A 56 6.02 -11.81 0.51
CA MET A 56 5.13 -10.84 -0.14
C MET A 56 4.41 -9.95 0.89
N PHE A 57 3.99 -10.52 2.01
CA PHE A 57 3.40 -9.76 3.11
C PHE A 57 4.35 -8.68 3.64
N ILE A 58 5.60 -9.02 3.94
CA ILE A 58 6.54 -8.04 4.47
C ILE A 58 6.94 -7.00 3.42
N CYS A 59 7.07 -7.40 2.15
CA CYS A 59 7.28 -6.47 1.05
C CYS A 59 6.15 -5.44 0.96
N MET A 60 4.89 -5.87 1.10
CA MET A 60 3.74 -4.97 1.15
C MET A 60 3.80 -4.05 2.39
N VAL A 61 4.09 -4.58 3.58
CA VAL A 61 4.16 -3.78 4.82
C VAL A 61 5.23 -2.69 4.70
N VAL A 62 6.41 -3.03 4.18
CA VAL A 62 7.50 -2.06 3.95
C VAL A 62 7.09 -1.03 2.89
N ASN A 63 6.46 -1.46 1.81
CA ASN A 63 5.97 -0.55 0.76
C ASN A 63 4.89 0.42 1.29
N ASP A 64 3.94 -0.08 2.09
CA ASP A 64 2.88 0.72 2.72
C ASP A 64 3.47 1.70 3.75
N ALA A 65 4.47 1.29 4.54
CA ALA A 65 5.16 2.16 5.47
C ALA A 65 5.95 3.28 4.76
N LEU A 66 6.64 2.94 3.67
CA LEU A 66 7.36 3.91 2.85
C LEU A 66 6.39 4.92 2.22
N GLN A 67 5.30 4.43 1.62
CA GLN A 67 4.26 5.27 1.03
C GLN A 67 3.67 6.23 2.08
N LEU A 68 3.27 5.71 3.24
CA LEU A 68 2.64 6.52 4.30
C LEU A 68 3.60 7.61 4.78
N SER A 69 4.89 7.28 4.92
CA SER A 69 5.94 8.23 5.28
C SER A 69 6.12 9.31 4.21
N LEU A 70 6.14 8.93 2.93
CA LEU A 70 6.26 9.86 1.81
C LEU A 70 5.08 10.83 1.73
N VAL A 71 3.84 10.32 1.82
CA VAL A 71 2.65 11.17 1.73
C VAL A 71 2.53 12.08 2.96
N THR A 72 2.84 11.59 4.16
CA THR A 72 2.86 12.43 5.37
C THR A 72 3.93 13.52 5.27
N THR A 73 5.13 13.17 4.79
CA THR A 73 6.20 14.14 4.54
C THR A 73 5.78 15.19 3.53
N LEU A 74 5.22 14.77 2.38
CA LEU A 74 4.72 15.68 1.35
C LEU A 74 3.63 16.61 1.89
N TYR A 75 2.73 16.10 2.73
CA TYR A 75 1.67 16.87 3.37
C TYR A 75 2.25 17.95 4.31
N VAL A 76 3.13 17.56 5.23
CA VAL A 76 3.77 18.47 6.21
C VAL A 76 4.66 19.50 5.51
N VAL A 77 5.48 19.07 4.55
CA VAL A 77 6.37 19.96 3.78
C VAL A 77 5.58 20.97 2.97
N SER A 78 4.49 20.53 2.31
CA SER A 78 3.60 21.42 1.55
C SER A 78 2.90 22.43 2.46
N TYR A 79 2.63 22.07 3.72
CA TYR A 79 2.08 22.98 4.71
C TYR A 79 3.09 24.03 5.19
N ILE A 80 4.31 23.62 5.53
CA ILE A 80 5.34 24.50 6.09
C ILE A 80 5.92 25.44 5.01
N PHE A 81 6.41 24.88 3.91
CA PHE A 81 7.21 25.63 2.93
C PHE A 81 6.36 26.24 1.81
N ARG A 82 5.15 25.72 1.57
CA ARG A 82 4.25 26.00 0.43
C ARG A 82 4.84 25.78 -0.97
N LYS A 83 6.09 26.13 -1.22
CA LYS A 83 6.84 25.84 -2.43
C LYS A 83 8.17 25.22 -2.05
N ILE A 84 8.55 24.15 -2.73
CA ILE A 84 9.85 23.49 -2.57
C ILE A 84 10.54 23.37 -3.93
N PRO A 85 11.89 23.28 -3.96
CA PRO A 85 12.62 23.08 -5.20
C PRO A 85 12.14 21.84 -5.96
N VAL A 86 12.00 21.95 -7.28
CA VAL A 86 11.58 20.84 -8.15
C VAL A 86 12.49 19.62 -7.98
N LEU A 87 13.79 19.82 -7.81
CA LEU A 87 14.77 18.76 -7.58
C LEU A 87 14.49 17.91 -6.33
N VAL A 88 13.87 18.50 -5.30
CA VAL A 88 13.47 17.79 -4.06
C VAL A 88 12.08 17.18 -4.22
N CYS A 89 11.14 17.91 -4.83
CA CYS A 89 9.79 17.44 -5.04
C CYS A 89 9.73 16.20 -5.95
N CYS A 90 10.55 16.19 -7.00
CA CYS A 90 10.54 15.15 -8.03
C CYS A 90 10.75 13.72 -7.46
N PRO A 91 11.84 13.42 -6.74
CA PRO A 91 12.03 12.09 -6.18
C PRO A 91 10.95 11.70 -5.16
N LEU A 92 10.42 12.67 -4.37
CA LEU A 92 9.35 12.40 -3.41
C LEU A 92 8.04 11.98 -4.10
N ILE A 93 7.63 12.72 -5.14
CA ILE A 93 6.42 12.40 -5.91
C ILE A 93 6.60 11.08 -6.67
N MET A 94 7.75 10.86 -7.31
CA MET A 94 8.02 9.61 -8.02
C MET A 94 7.95 8.40 -7.08
N ALA A 95 8.57 8.48 -5.90
CA ALA A 95 8.53 7.42 -4.90
C ALA A 95 7.10 7.21 -4.35
N ALA A 96 6.33 8.28 -4.12
CA ALA A 96 4.96 8.18 -3.67
C ALA A 96 4.06 7.48 -4.70
N VAL A 97 4.20 7.82 -5.99
CA VAL A 97 3.46 7.18 -7.09
C VAL A 97 3.87 5.71 -7.25
N PHE A 98 5.17 5.43 -7.24
CA PHE A 98 5.72 4.07 -7.32
C PHE A 98 5.16 3.17 -6.22
N THR A 99 5.23 3.60 -4.96
CA THR A 99 4.75 2.81 -3.82
C THR A 99 3.24 2.66 -3.85
N THR A 100 2.48 3.71 -4.19
CA THR A 100 1.01 3.66 -4.31
C THR A 100 0.55 2.61 -5.33
N ARG A 101 1.22 2.53 -6.49
CA ARG A 101 0.90 1.56 -7.56
C ARG A 101 1.38 0.15 -7.23
N SER A 102 2.42 0.00 -6.41
CA SER A 102 2.99 -1.30 -6.05
C SER A 102 2.08 -2.10 -5.11
N THR A 103 1.40 -1.47 -4.15
CA THR A 103 0.58 -2.17 -3.14
C THR A 103 -0.49 -3.08 -3.78
N PRO A 104 -1.34 -2.62 -4.72
CA PRO A 104 -2.37 -3.49 -5.32
C PRO A 104 -1.81 -4.66 -6.14
N LEU A 105 -0.65 -4.48 -6.79
CA LEU A 105 0.00 -5.55 -7.55
C LEU A 105 0.62 -6.60 -6.62
N ILE A 106 1.21 -6.19 -5.49
CA ILE A 106 1.69 -7.13 -4.47
C ILE A 106 0.51 -7.91 -3.87
N LEU A 107 -0.62 -7.23 -3.62
CA LEU A 107 -1.87 -7.88 -3.17
C LEU A 107 -2.38 -8.93 -4.16
N ALA A 108 -2.35 -8.63 -5.46
CA ALA A 108 -2.68 -9.61 -6.49
C ALA A 108 -1.74 -10.84 -6.44
N GLY A 109 -0.43 -10.62 -6.29
CA GLY A 109 0.55 -11.69 -6.12
C GLY A 109 0.25 -12.60 -4.94
N MET A 110 -0.08 -12.03 -3.78
CA MET A 110 -0.49 -12.80 -2.60
C MET A 110 -1.79 -13.57 -2.81
N ALA A 111 -2.76 -13.02 -3.55
CA ALA A 111 -4.00 -13.72 -3.87
C ALA A 111 -3.78 -14.90 -4.81
N VAL A 112 -2.90 -14.76 -5.80
CA VAL A 112 -2.50 -15.85 -6.69
C VAL A 112 -1.77 -16.95 -5.92
N GLU A 113 -0.83 -16.58 -5.05
CA GLU A 113 -0.13 -17.54 -4.18
C GLU A 113 -1.11 -18.35 -3.34
N ARG A 114 -2.05 -17.66 -2.68
CA ARG A 114 -3.08 -18.33 -1.88
C ARG A 114 -3.97 -19.22 -2.73
N PHE A 115 -4.35 -18.79 -3.92
CA PHE A 115 -5.12 -19.61 -4.86
C PHE A 115 -4.38 -20.90 -5.24
N VAL A 116 -3.09 -20.82 -5.59
CA VAL A 116 -2.27 -21.99 -5.92
C VAL A 116 -2.17 -22.94 -4.71
N SER A 117 -1.98 -22.40 -3.50
CA SER A 117 -1.89 -23.21 -2.27
C SER A 117 -3.16 -24.03 -1.98
N ILE A 118 -4.35 -23.47 -2.26
CA ILE A 118 -5.64 -24.09 -1.97
C ILE A 118 -6.08 -25.01 -3.11
N CYS A 119 -6.01 -24.54 -4.35
CA CYS A 119 -6.54 -25.27 -5.49
C CYS A 119 -5.56 -26.31 -6.06
N PHE A 120 -4.25 -26.15 -5.82
CA PHE A 120 -3.21 -27.02 -6.37
C PHE A 120 -2.10 -27.34 -5.34
N PRO A 121 -2.45 -27.93 -4.18
CA PRO A 121 -1.49 -28.16 -3.09
C PRO A 121 -0.29 -29.02 -3.49
N LEU A 122 -0.47 -30.00 -4.38
CA LEU A 122 0.62 -30.88 -4.86
C LEU A 122 1.67 -30.15 -5.71
N HIS A 123 1.28 -29.08 -6.40
CA HIS A 123 2.17 -28.29 -7.25
C HIS A 123 2.71 -27.03 -6.56
N TYR A 124 2.23 -26.74 -5.34
CA TYR A 124 2.57 -25.53 -4.61
C TYR A 124 4.08 -25.43 -4.33
N SER A 125 4.70 -26.50 -3.84
CA SER A 125 6.14 -26.52 -3.51
C SER A 125 7.04 -26.31 -4.73
N GLN A 126 6.60 -26.70 -5.92
CA GLN A 126 7.33 -26.51 -7.17
C GLN A 126 7.06 -25.14 -7.80
N THR A 127 5.85 -24.60 -7.61
CA THR A 127 5.39 -23.37 -8.26
C THR A 127 5.72 -22.12 -7.46
N CYS A 128 5.43 -22.13 -6.17
CA CYS A 128 5.63 -21.03 -5.23
C CYS A 128 6.93 -21.25 -4.46
N THR A 129 8.06 -21.02 -5.12
CA THR A 129 9.39 -21.04 -4.48
C THR A 129 9.83 -19.63 -4.13
N VAL A 130 10.68 -19.48 -3.10
CA VAL A 130 11.24 -18.18 -2.68
C VAL A 130 11.86 -17.42 -3.87
N ARG A 131 12.63 -18.11 -4.73
CA ARG A 131 13.25 -17.51 -5.92
C ARG A 131 12.21 -16.93 -6.88
N ARG A 132 11.14 -17.68 -7.17
CA ARG A 132 10.06 -17.22 -8.06
C ARG A 132 9.27 -16.07 -7.45
N THR A 133 9.08 -16.08 -6.13
CA THR A 133 8.42 -14.97 -5.42
C THR A 133 9.24 -13.69 -5.46
N LEU A 134 10.55 -13.76 -5.23
CA LEU A 134 11.44 -12.61 -5.36
C LEU A 134 11.47 -12.08 -6.80
N LEU A 135 11.46 -12.97 -7.79
CA LEU A 135 11.34 -12.59 -9.20
C LEU A 135 10.00 -11.89 -9.49
N LEU A 136 8.89 -12.42 -8.97
CA LEU A 136 7.56 -11.78 -9.10
C LEU A 136 7.54 -10.39 -8.48
N ILE A 137 8.07 -10.23 -7.26
CA ILE A 137 8.19 -8.94 -6.60
C ILE A 137 9.01 -7.98 -7.46
N THR A 138 10.17 -8.43 -7.96
CA THR A 138 11.05 -7.62 -8.82
C THR A 138 10.32 -7.15 -10.09
N ILE A 139 9.56 -8.04 -10.74
CA ILE A 139 8.73 -7.68 -11.91
C ILE A 139 7.69 -6.63 -11.54
N ILE A 140 7.00 -6.79 -10.40
CA ILE A 140 6.01 -5.82 -9.92
C ILE A 140 6.67 -4.45 -9.73
N LEU A 141 7.84 -4.39 -9.08
CA LEU A 141 8.55 -3.13 -8.86
C LEU A 141 9.02 -2.49 -10.17
N ILE A 142 9.52 -3.27 -11.13
CA ILE A 142 9.90 -2.73 -12.45
C ILE A 142 8.68 -2.15 -13.16
N LEU A 143 7.57 -2.88 -13.15
CA LEU A 143 6.32 -2.47 -13.78
C LEU A 143 5.81 -1.16 -13.16
N THR A 144 5.85 -1.02 -11.84
CA THR A 144 5.34 0.18 -11.14
C THR A 144 6.30 1.36 -11.19
N ALA A 145 7.60 1.13 -11.42
CA ALA A 145 8.61 2.16 -11.63
C ALA A 145 8.56 2.76 -13.04
N ALA A 146 8.11 2.00 -14.04
CA ALA A 146 8.08 2.47 -15.43
C ALA A 146 7.19 3.73 -15.63
N PRO A 147 5.98 3.85 -15.07
CA PRO A 147 5.17 5.06 -15.19
C PRO A 147 5.81 6.35 -14.63
N PRO A 148 6.33 6.42 -13.38
CA PRO A 148 7.00 7.63 -12.90
C PRO A 148 8.33 7.90 -13.62
N ALA A 149 9.06 6.87 -14.05
CA ALA A 149 10.27 7.06 -14.86
C ALA A 149 9.95 7.69 -16.23
N THR A 150 8.86 7.27 -16.86
CA THR A 150 8.38 7.88 -18.12
C THR A 150 7.82 9.29 -17.90
N ASP A 151 7.18 9.58 -16.76
CA ASP A 151 6.78 10.95 -16.38
C ASP A 151 8.00 11.88 -16.32
N LEU A 152 9.08 11.42 -15.66
CA LEU A 152 10.35 12.16 -15.60
C LEU A 152 10.95 12.39 -16.99
N LEU A 153 11.01 11.35 -17.82
CA LEU A 153 11.55 11.47 -19.17
C LEU A 153 10.78 12.50 -20.00
N ILE A 154 9.44 12.43 -19.99
CA ILE A 154 8.61 13.42 -20.68
C ILE A 154 8.88 14.83 -20.13
N GLY A 155 8.87 15.00 -18.81
CA GLY A 155 9.14 16.28 -18.17
C GLY A 155 10.49 16.87 -18.56
N THR A 156 11.55 16.05 -18.61
CA THR A 156 12.90 16.50 -19.01
C THR A 156 12.99 16.88 -20.49
N LEU A 157 12.15 16.31 -21.35
CA LEU A 157 12.12 16.61 -22.79
C LEU A 157 11.24 17.82 -23.11
N THR A 158 10.22 18.10 -22.30
CA THR A 158 9.25 19.16 -22.58
C THR A 158 9.53 20.46 -21.83
N GLU A 159 10.10 20.39 -20.62
CA GLU A 159 10.32 21.56 -19.77
C GLU A 159 11.77 22.07 -19.88
N PRO A 160 11.99 23.39 -19.86
CA PRO A 160 13.34 23.95 -19.91
C PRO A 160 14.14 23.60 -18.64
N PRO A 161 15.49 23.53 -18.70
CA PRO A 161 16.33 23.24 -17.53
C PRO A 161 16.11 24.20 -16.34
N THR A 162 15.74 25.45 -16.62
CA THR A 162 15.40 26.46 -15.60
C THR A 162 14.18 26.08 -14.75
N PHE A 163 13.28 25.26 -15.29
CA PHE A 163 12.15 24.73 -14.53
C PHE A 163 12.60 23.84 -13.36
N PHE A 164 13.61 22.97 -13.57
CA PHE A 164 14.12 22.08 -12.53
C PHE A 164 14.86 22.81 -11.40
N GLN A 165 15.28 24.06 -11.64
CA GLN A 165 15.87 24.96 -10.65
C GLN A 165 14.82 25.81 -9.91
N SER A 166 13.57 25.79 -10.36
CA SER A 166 12.48 26.57 -9.76
C SER A 166 11.88 25.91 -8.51
N ALA A 167 11.07 26.67 -7.78
CA ALA A 167 10.32 26.18 -6.62
C ALA A 167 8.80 26.17 -6.91
N ILE A 168 8.16 25.02 -6.68
CA ILE A 168 6.74 24.79 -6.96
C ILE A 168 6.02 24.20 -5.74
N PHE A 169 4.69 24.30 -5.73
CA PHE A 169 3.90 23.49 -4.81
C PHE A 169 4.01 22.02 -5.23
N CYS A 170 4.36 21.14 -4.28
CA CYS A 170 4.72 19.76 -4.61
C CYS A 170 3.48 18.88 -4.82
N ASP A 171 2.95 18.93 -6.03
CA ASP A 171 1.81 18.16 -6.49
C ASP A 171 2.17 17.53 -7.84
N HIS A 172 1.75 16.28 -8.05
CA HIS A 172 2.06 15.52 -9.27
C HIS A 172 1.61 16.28 -10.53
N SER A 173 0.44 16.91 -10.50
CA SER A 173 -0.11 17.65 -11.64
C SER A 173 0.68 18.92 -12.00
N LEU A 174 1.32 19.56 -11.03
CA LEU A 174 2.13 20.76 -11.22
C LEU A 174 3.56 20.44 -11.67
N LEU A 175 4.08 19.32 -11.18
CA LEU A 175 5.39 18.79 -11.53
C LEU A 175 5.40 18.19 -12.94
N PHE A 176 4.39 17.38 -13.28
CA PHE A 176 4.23 16.72 -14.59
C PHE A 176 2.99 17.23 -15.31
N ARG A 177 3.02 18.49 -15.72
CA ARG A 177 1.86 19.23 -16.28
C ARG A 177 1.48 18.88 -17.71
N HIS A 178 2.36 18.19 -18.44
CA HIS A 178 2.13 17.91 -19.85
C HIS A 178 0.97 16.92 -20.03
N ALA A 179 0.04 17.23 -20.93
CA ALA A 179 -1.20 16.45 -21.09
C ALA A 179 -0.96 14.96 -21.39
N SER A 180 0.13 14.63 -22.11
CA SER A 180 0.49 13.23 -22.39
C SER A 180 0.75 12.41 -21.12
N VAL A 181 1.27 13.02 -20.05
CA VAL A 181 1.47 12.35 -18.76
C VAL A 181 0.15 11.94 -18.15
N TYR A 182 -0.85 12.82 -18.19
CA TYR A 182 -2.20 12.54 -17.69
C TYR A 182 -2.82 11.35 -18.42
N TYR A 183 -2.92 11.39 -19.75
CA TYR A 183 -3.53 10.31 -20.53
C TYR A 183 -2.77 8.98 -20.38
N LYS A 184 -1.44 9.02 -20.42
CA LYS A 184 -0.59 7.85 -20.18
C LYS A 184 -0.89 7.23 -18.81
N ASN A 185 -0.90 8.03 -17.76
CA ASN A 185 -1.14 7.54 -16.40
C ASN A 185 -2.56 6.97 -16.25
N CYS A 186 -3.58 7.59 -16.86
CA CYS A 186 -4.92 7.00 -16.91
C CYS A 186 -4.94 5.62 -17.57
N VAL A 187 -4.19 5.42 -18.67
CA VAL A 187 -4.09 4.12 -19.33
C VAL A 187 -3.40 3.10 -18.42
N PHE A 188 -2.25 3.43 -17.81
CA PHE A 188 -1.56 2.52 -16.89
C PHE A 188 -2.40 2.18 -15.66
N ASP A 189 -3.01 3.18 -15.02
CA ASP A 189 -3.85 2.99 -13.83
C ASP A 189 -5.09 2.14 -14.18
N GLY A 190 -5.70 2.37 -15.35
CA GLY A 190 -6.80 1.55 -15.86
C GLY A 190 -6.40 0.09 -16.16
N LEU A 191 -5.23 -0.12 -16.77
CA LEU A 191 -4.68 -1.46 -17.04
C LEU A 191 -4.37 -2.21 -15.74
N TYR A 192 -3.67 -1.59 -14.79
CA TYR A 192 -3.36 -2.19 -13.51
C TYR A 192 -4.60 -2.49 -12.69
N LEU A 193 -5.55 -1.55 -12.63
CA LEU A 193 -6.83 -1.76 -11.97
C LEU A 193 -7.55 -2.96 -12.57
N SER A 194 -7.66 -3.02 -13.90
CA SER A 194 -8.36 -4.11 -14.58
C SER A 194 -7.68 -5.46 -14.36
N SER A 195 -6.35 -5.51 -14.47
CA SER A 195 -5.58 -6.75 -14.28
C SER A 195 -5.66 -7.25 -12.84
N VAL A 196 -5.50 -6.36 -11.86
CA VAL A 196 -5.60 -6.69 -10.43
C VAL A 196 -7.03 -7.12 -10.10
N ALA A 197 -8.05 -6.46 -10.65
CA ALA A 197 -9.45 -6.76 -10.37
C ALA A 197 -9.84 -8.14 -10.91
N LEU A 198 -9.49 -8.42 -12.17
CA LEU A 198 -9.74 -9.72 -12.78
C LEU A 198 -9.01 -10.84 -12.04
N THR A 199 -7.73 -10.62 -11.68
CA THR A 199 -6.94 -11.60 -10.91
C THR A 199 -7.60 -11.91 -9.57
N LEU A 200 -8.00 -10.88 -8.83
CA LEU A 200 -8.62 -11.04 -7.52
C LEU A 200 -9.99 -11.70 -7.61
N LEU A 201 -10.82 -11.31 -8.57
CA LEU A 201 -12.13 -11.93 -8.81
C LEU A 201 -11.99 -13.40 -9.20
N TYR A 202 -11.07 -13.72 -10.12
CA TYR A 202 -10.82 -15.07 -10.58
C TYR A 202 -10.34 -15.98 -9.45
N THR A 203 -9.26 -15.59 -8.77
CA THR A 203 -8.66 -16.36 -7.65
C THR A 203 -9.70 -16.58 -6.56
N TYR A 204 -10.47 -15.55 -6.23
CA TYR A 204 -11.55 -15.61 -5.27
C TYR A 204 -12.66 -16.61 -5.65
N CYS A 205 -13.21 -16.50 -6.87
CA CYS A 205 -14.26 -17.41 -7.35
C CYS A 205 -13.80 -18.87 -7.28
N ARG A 206 -12.56 -19.13 -7.71
CA ARG A 206 -11.99 -20.49 -7.69
C ARG A 206 -11.80 -21.02 -6.27
N ILE A 207 -11.28 -20.21 -5.35
CA ILE A 207 -11.13 -20.58 -3.94
C ILE A 207 -12.50 -20.89 -3.32
N MET A 208 -13.52 -20.08 -3.60
CA MET A 208 -14.87 -20.30 -3.08
C MET A 208 -15.47 -21.61 -3.59
N LEU A 209 -15.32 -21.91 -4.88
CA LEU A 209 -15.78 -23.17 -5.46
C LEU A 209 -15.07 -24.37 -4.86
N ALA A 210 -13.74 -24.30 -4.69
CA ALA A 210 -12.96 -25.35 -4.04
C ALA A 210 -13.37 -25.56 -2.58
N ALA A 211 -13.57 -24.46 -1.83
CA ALA A 211 -14.03 -24.52 -0.45
C ALA A 211 -15.43 -25.12 -0.32
N ARG A 212 -16.36 -24.77 -1.22
CA ARG A 212 -17.71 -25.35 -1.26
C ARG A 212 -17.69 -26.84 -1.56
N ALA A 213 -16.86 -27.27 -2.51
CA ALA A 213 -16.70 -28.69 -2.83
C ALA A 213 -16.13 -29.50 -1.66
N ALA A 214 -15.32 -28.87 -0.81
CA ALA A 214 -14.74 -29.50 0.38
C ALA A 214 -15.64 -29.43 1.64
N SER A 215 -16.70 -28.61 1.65
CA SER A 215 -17.47 -28.33 2.87
C SER A 215 -18.78 -29.11 2.97
N ALA A 216 -18.96 -29.85 4.07
CA ALA A 216 -20.19 -30.55 4.43
C ALA A 216 -21.06 -29.82 5.50
N GLY A 217 -21.08 -28.47 5.57
CA GLY A 217 -21.95 -27.80 6.56
C GLY A 217 -22.01 -26.26 6.58
N LEU A 218 -23.19 -25.74 6.96
CA LEU A 218 -23.61 -24.32 6.97
C LEU A 218 -22.72 -23.38 7.81
N ALA A 219 -22.13 -23.88 8.91
CA ALA A 219 -21.26 -23.08 9.79
C ALA A 219 -19.89 -22.76 9.16
N SER A 220 -19.36 -23.64 8.32
CA SER A 220 -18.14 -23.39 7.54
C SER A 220 -18.39 -22.35 6.44
N VAL A 221 -19.57 -22.38 5.83
CA VAL A 221 -20.02 -21.43 4.79
C VAL A 221 -20.15 -20.01 5.37
N ASN A 222 -20.72 -19.85 6.57
CA ASN A 222 -20.81 -18.53 7.23
C ASN A 222 -19.44 -17.97 7.64
N ARG A 223 -18.53 -18.82 8.12
CA ARG A 223 -17.15 -18.40 8.45
C ARG A 223 -16.39 -17.98 7.19
N ALA A 224 -16.52 -18.74 6.10
CA ALA A 224 -16.00 -18.40 4.78
C ALA A 224 -16.58 -17.06 4.29
N ARG A 225 -17.89 -16.82 4.44
CA ARG A 225 -18.57 -15.56 4.05
C ARG A 225 -18.09 -14.33 4.83
N ASN A 226 -17.76 -14.45 6.10
CA ASN A 226 -17.28 -13.31 6.88
C ASN A 226 -15.84 -12.90 6.49
N THR A 227 -15.00 -13.89 6.15
CA THR A 227 -13.70 -13.64 5.53
C THR A 227 -13.77 -13.03 4.14
N VAL A 228 -14.78 -13.45 3.36
CA VAL A 228 -15.05 -12.95 2.01
C VAL A 228 -15.33 -11.46 2.03
N LEU A 229 -16.18 -11.02 2.97
CA LEU A 229 -16.58 -9.63 3.05
C LEU A 229 -15.38 -8.74 3.41
N LEU A 230 -14.49 -9.22 4.28
CA LEU A 230 -13.26 -8.51 4.65
C LEU A 230 -12.27 -8.38 3.48
N HIS A 231 -12.09 -9.46 2.69
CA HIS A 231 -11.28 -9.41 1.47
C HIS A 231 -11.91 -8.55 0.37
N GLY A 232 -13.25 -8.55 0.26
CA GLY A 232 -13.99 -7.68 -0.64
C GLY A 232 -13.87 -6.20 -0.28
N VAL A 233 -13.91 -5.85 1.02
CA VAL A 233 -13.67 -4.48 1.48
C VAL A 233 -12.25 -4.04 1.17
N GLN A 234 -11.25 -4.88 1.44
CA GLN A 234 -9.86 -4.54 1.09
C GLN A 234 -9.65 -4.42 -0.42
N LEU A 235 -10.30 -5.28 -1.22
CA LEU A 235 -10.31 -5.18 -2.68
C LEU A 235 -10.87 -3.82 -3.12
N MET A 236 -12.04 -3.42 -2.61
CA MET A 236 -12.69 -2.15 -2.96
C MET A 236 -11.81 -0.94 -2.58
N LEU A 237 -11.22 -0.98 -1.37
CA LEU A 237 -10.32 0.06 -0.88
C LEU A 237 -9.00 0.16 -1.67
N CYS A 238 -8.46 -0.96 -2.14
CA CYS A 238 -7.24 -0.96 -2.96
C CYS A 238 -7.52 -0.55 -4.41
N MET A 239 -8.70 -0.87 -4.94
CA MET A 239 -9.13 -0.38 -6.26
C MET A 239 -9.38 1.12 -6.25
N LEU A 240 -9.86 1.66 -5.14
CA LEU A 240 -10.06 3.09 -4.96
C LEU A 240 -8.75 3.85 -5.22
N ALA A 241 -7.59 3.32 -4.82
CA ALA A 241 -6.29 3.98 -5.01
C ALA A 241 -5.95 4.34 -6.47
N PHE A 242 -6.40 3.56 -7.46
CA PHE A 242 -6.20 3.87 -8.88
C PHE A 242 -7.25 4.84 -9.44
N VAL A 243 -8.45 4.87 -8.87
CA VAL A 243 -9.57 5.71 -9.32
C VAL A 243 -9.50 7.11 -8.71
N VAL A 244 -8.83 7.25 -7.57
CA VAL A 244 -8.78 8.48 -6.76
C VAL A 244 -8.20 9.69 -7.47
N PRO A 245 -7.10 9.62 -8.23
CA PRO A 245 -6.58 10.80 -8.92
C PRO A 245 -7.63 11.43 -9.85
N SER A 246 -8.35 10.59 -10.62
CA SER A 246 -9.41 11.02 -11.53
C SER A 246 -10.67 11.47 -10.79
N LEU A 247 -11.08 10.72 -9.76
CA LEU A 247 -12.27 11.04 -8.96
C LEU A 247 -12.08 12.33 -8.16
N GLN A 248 -10.90 12.53 -7.55
CA GLN A 248 -10.54 13.73 -6.84
C GLN A 248 -10.48 14.93 -7.80
N ALA A 249 -9.91 14.78 -9.00
CA ALA A 249 -9.92 15.85 -10.00
C ALA A 249 -11.35 16.24 -10.41
N ALA A 250 -12.23 15.26 -10.64
CA ALA A 250 -13.63 15.51 -10.92
C ALA A 250 -14.32 16.23 -9.75
N LEU A 251 -14.24 15.71 -8.52
CA LEU A 251 -14.88 16.34 -7.36
C LEU A 251 -14.39 17.77 -7.10
N ILE A 252 -13.10 18.04 -7.27
CA ILE A 252 -12.54 19.39 -7.13
C ILE A 252 -13.11 20.32 -8.21
N SER A 253 -13.28 19.85 -9.44
CA SER A 253 -13.90 20.62 -10.52
C SER A 253 -15.37 20.94 -10.24
N LEU A 254 -16.08 20.05 -9.53
CA LEU A 254 -17.50 20.21 -9.21
C LEU A 254 -17.71 21.09 -7.97
N PHE A 255 -16.82 20.97 -6.98
CA PHE A 255 -16.92 21.64 -5.68
C PHE A 255 -15.59 22.34 -5.31
N PRO A 256 -15.21 23.42 -6.03
CA PRO A 256 -13.91 24.08 -5.85
C PRO A 256 -13.73 24.69 -4.45
N LEU A 257 -14.83 25.08 -3.79
CA LEU A 257 -14.83 25.63 -2.43
C LEU A 257 -14.50 24.59 -1.35
N LEU A 258 -14.58 23.29 -1.66
CA LEU A 258 -14.33 22.19 -0.71
C LEU A 258 -12.99 21.48 -0.99
N ILE A 259 -12.08 22.07 -1.77
CA ILE A 259 -10.83 21.42 -2.21
C ILE A 259 -10.00 20.82 -1.07
N LEU A 260 -9.89 21.51 0.07
CA LEU A 260 -9.11 21.05 1.22
C LEU A 260 -9.77 19.87 1.93
N GLU A 261 -11.09 19.92 2.11
CA GLU A 261 -11.85 18.84 2.74
C GLU A 261 -11.88 17.59 1.86
N ILE A 262 -12.07 17.76 0.55
CA ILE A 262 -12.02 16.65 -0.42
C ILE A 262 -10.65 15.96 -0.36
N ARG A 263 -9.55 16.73 -0.44
CA ARG A 263 -8.19 16.18 -0.35
C ARG A 263 -7.95 15.46 0.98
N TYR A 264 -8.44 15.99 2.10
CA TYR A 264 -8.29 15.37 3.41
C TYR A 264 -9.08 14.06 3.54
N VAL A 265 -10.33 14.02 3.07
CA VAL A 265 -11.16 12.80 3.09
C VAL A 265 -10.53 11.71 2.21
N PHE A 266 -10.07 12.05 1.00
CA PHE A 266 -9.36 11.10 0.15
C PHE A 266 -8.04 10.63 0.78
N PHE A 267 -7.30 11.52 1.45
CA PHE A 267 -6.12 11.14 2.20
C PHE A 267 -6.43 10.05 3.24
N LEU A 268 -7.48 10.24 4.05
CA LEU A 268 -7.90 9.26 5.05
C LEU A 268 -8.37 7.94 4.41
N LEU A 269 -9.33 8.01 3.49
CA LEU A 269 -9.96 6.82 2.90
C LEU A 269 -9.00 5.97 2.08
N VAL A 270 -8.06 6.62 1.41
CA VAL A 270 -7.22 5.97 0.41
C VAL A 270 -5.85 5.68 0.97
N TYR A 271 -5.25 6.54 1.78
CA TYR A 271 -3.88 6.35 2.24
C TYR A 271 -3.79 5.84 3.68
N ILE A 272 -4.68 6.26 4.58
CA ILE A 272 -4.63 5.80 5.98
C ILE A 272 -5.33 4.46 6.15
N ILE A 273 -6.61 4.38 5.82
CA ILE A 273 -7.45 3.22 6.14
C ILE A 273 -6.91 1.92 5.51
N PRO A 274 -6.56 1.86 4.21
CA PRO A 274 -6.13 0.61 3.60
C PRO A 274 -4.79 0.13 4.18
N ARG A 275 -3.92 1.06 4.57
CA ARG A 275 -2.57 0.79 5.10
C ARG A 275 -2.63 0.33 6.56
N PHE A 276 -3.62 0.81 7.32
CA PHE A 276 -3.93 0.25 8.64
C PHE A 276 -4.52 -1.16 8.53
N LEU A 277 -5.36 -1.41 7.53
CA LEU A 277 -6.00 -2.71 7.33
C LEU A 277 -5.02 -3.79 6.86
N SER A 278 -3.98 -3.47 6.08
CA SER A 278 -2.97 -4.43 5.62
C SER A 278 -2.33 -5.25 6.77
N PRO A 279 -1.74 -4.64 7.82
CA PRO A 279 -1.24 -5.34 9.01
C PRO A 279 -2.29 -6.20 9.73
N VAL A 280 -3.51 -5.68 9.88
CA VAL A 280 -4.59 -6.36 10.62
C VAL A 280 -5.03 -7.62 9.89
N ILE A 281 -5.21 -7.52 8.56
CA ILE A 281 -5.77 -8.58 7.73
C ILE A 281 -4.74 -9.68 7.47
N TYR A 282 -3.48 -9.33 7.27
CA TYR A 282 -2.44 -10.28 6.89
C TYR A 282 -1.50 -10.69 8.02
N GLY A 283 -1.31 -9.83 9.04
CA GLY A 283 -0.52 -10.12 10.24
C GLY A 283 -1.37 -10.66 11.39
N CYS A 284 -2.20 -9.82 12.00
CA CYS A 284 -2.95 -10.18 13.23
C CYS A 284 -3.90 -11.38 13.05
N ARG A 285 -4.48 -11.51 11.86
CA ARG A 285 -5.40 -12.60 11.54
C ARG A 285 -4.67 -13.94 11.34
N ASP A 286 -3.40 -13.91 10.92
CA ASP A 286 -2.60 -15.12 10.71
C ASP A 286 -2.16 -15.69 12.07
N GLN A 287 -2.59 -16.91 12.39
CA GLN A 287 -2.39 -17.48 13.72
C GLN A 287 -0.90 -17.68 14.05
N LEU A 288 -0.12 -18.11 13.06
CA LEU A 288 1.32 -18.34 13.22
C LEU A 288 2.04 -17.01 13.45
N PHE A 289 1.82 -16.04 12.55
CA PHE A 289 2.45 -14.73 12.66
C PHE A 289 2.05 -14.01 13.95
N ARG A 290 0.76 -14.02 14.31
CA ARG A 290 0.27 -13.41 15.56
C ARG A 290 0.95 -14.01 16.80
N LYS A 291 1.15 -15.33 16.83
CA LYS A 291 1.80 -15.99 17.98
C LYS A 291 3.22 -15.45 18.20
N TYR A 292 4.03 -15.41 17.15
CA TYR A 292 5.40 -14.88 17.22
C TYR A 292 5.43 -13.38 17.51
N TRP A 293 4.51 -12.60 16.94
CA TRP A 293 4.44 -11.16 17.17
C TRP A 293 4.10 -10.82 18.63
N ILE A 294 3.13 -11.53 19.22
CA ILE A 294 2.76 -11.37 20.63
C ILE A 294 3.92 -11.79 21.54
N GLN A 295 4.59 -12.91 21.24
CA GLN A 295 5.76 -13.38 22.01
C GLN A 295 6.88 -12.33 22.03
N ASN A 296 7.24 -11.78 20.88
CA ASN A 296 8.23 -10.71 20.79
C ASN A 296 7.80 -9.41 21.49
N SER A 297 6.50 -9.08 21.49
CA SER A 297 6.00 -7.84 22.11
C SER A 297 5.92 -7.92 23.63
N MET A 298 5.85 -9.13 24.20
CA MET A 298 5.77 -9.36 25.65
C MET A 298 7.14 -9.70 26.28
N ALA A 299 8.19 -9.91 25.49
CA ALA A 299 9.54 -10.19 25.98
C ALA A 299 10.56 -9.23 25.33
N PRO A 300 10.73 -8.00 25.86
CA PRO A 300 11.69 -7.06 25.27
C PRO A 300 13.16 -7.46 25.47
N ASP A 301 13.52 -8.28 26.47
CA ASP A 301 14.92 -8.51 26.86
C ASP A 301 15.20 -9.94 27.36
N ASP A 302 15.29 -10.95 26.48
CA ASP A 302 15.83 -12.29 26.86
C ASP A 302 16.42 -13.06 25.66
N VAL A 303 17.07 -12.38 24.70
CA VAL A 303 17.75 -13.07 23.56
C VAL A 303 19.21 -12.67 23.41
N LEU A 304 19.89 -12.42 24.54
CA LEU A 304 21.36 -12.32 24.60
C LEU A 304 21.95 -13.14 25.76
N GLN A 305 21.44 -14.35 26.00
CA GLN A 305 22.05 -15.47 26.75
C GLN A 305 20.93 -16.52 26.86
N GLU A 306 20.87 -17.60 26.10
CA GLU A 306 21.72 -18.78 26.27
C GLU A 306 21.89 -19.51 24.93
N GLY A 307 23.12 -19.51 24.41
CA GLY A 307 23.63 -20.66 23.67
C GLY A 307 23.96 -21.74 24.69
N GLY A 308 23.08 -22.73 24.84
CA GLY A 308 23.29 -23.81 25.81
C GLY A 308 22.24 -24.91 25.70
N ALA A 309 22.52 -25.90 24.85
CA ALA A 309 21.98 -27.27 24.83
C ALA A 309 20.61 -27.54 25.49
N ALA A 310 19.58 -27.81 24.67
CA ALA A 310 18.43 -28.60 25.10
C ALA A 310 18.04 -29.65 24.04
N SER A 311 18.09 -30.90 24.49
CA SER A 311 17.92 -32.18 23.78
C SER A 311 16.51 -32.41 23.20
N PRO A 312 16.36 -33.20 22.11
CA PRO A 312 15.10 -33.41 21.41
C PRO A 312 14.34 -34.63 21.94
N SER A 313 13.33 -34.44 22.78
CA SER A 313 12.45 -35.57 23.18
C SER A 313 11.04 -35.18 23.62
N ARG A 314 10.39 -34.21 22.96
CA ARG A 314 9.00 -33.87 23.29
C ARG A 314 8.17 -33.32 22.11
N TRP A 315 8.15 -34.04 20.98
CA TRP A 315 7.23 -33.78 19.86
C TRP A 315 6.49 -35.03 19.38
N LEU A 316 6.14 -35.93 20.30
CA LEU A 316 5.20 -37.02 20.06
C LEU A 316 4.25 -37.10 21.25
N LYS A 317 3.10 -36.41 21.14
CA LYS A 317 1.76 -36.88 21.52
C LYS A 317 0.76 -35.72 21.57
N VAL A 318 -0.41 -36.05 21.01
CA VAL A 318 -1.71 -35.33 20.96
C VAL A 318 -1.87 -34.36 19.79
#